data_AF-A0A2T1CHI5-F1
#
_entry.id   AF-A0A2T1CHI5-F1
#
_cell.length_a   1.000
_cell.length_b   1.000
_cell.length_c   1.000
_cell.angle_alpha   90.00
_cell.angle_beta   90.00
_cell.angle_gamma   90.00
#
_symmetry.space_group_name_H-M   'P 1'
#
loop_
_entity.id
_entity.type
_entity.pdbx_description
1 polymer ?
#
loop_
_entity_poly.entity_id
_entity_poly.type
_entity_poly.pdbx_seq_one_letter_code
_entity_poly.pdbx_strand_id
1 'polypeptide(L)'
;MIDLAIATGSANSGMLNWEWLQVLIVISYYAIPTMLVYSLYKGRDIPFQWMFLVFGAFFVACGTTHVIQTWYLWFPESLVSQFMKAITAFVAGSSVLLLLTLMPFALALPSPARLEAVNLALENEIAERRKAETAIAELAEVLEQRVQARTGKLSRANNYLIKEVFERKKAKKALQQSELELRIKARELE
;
A
#
# COMPACT_ATOMS: atom_id res chain seq x y z
N MET A 1 -52.07 -63.56 14.25
CA MET A 1 -52.17 -62.44 13.30
C MET A 1 -52.12 -61.09 14.04
N ILE A 2 -51.03 -60.76 14.73
CA ILE A 2 -50.84 -59.41 15.33
C ILE A 2 -49.40 -58.84 15.14
N ASP A 3 -48.44 -59.60 14.61
CA ASP A 3 -47.04 -59.13 14.52
C ASP A 3 -46.58 -58.52 13.19
N LEU A 4 -47.50 -58.13 12.28
CA LEU A 4 -47.13 -57.50 10.99
C LEU A 4 -47.47 -56.00 10.89
N ALA A 5 -47.89 -55.36 11.99
CA ALA A 5 -48.35 -53.96 11.98
C ALA A 5 -47.45 -52.99 12.76
N ILE A 6 -46.42 -53.46 13.48
CA ILE A 6 -45.59 -52.59 14.35
C ILE A 6 -44.24 -52.21 13.70
N ALA A 7 -43.78 -52.93 12.67
CA ALA A 7 -42.49 -52.66 12.02
C ALA A 7 -42.48 -51.44 11.07
N THR A 8 -43.63 -50.83 10.77
CA THR A 8 -43.74 -49.70 9.83
C THR A 8 -43.88 -48.33 10.50
N GLY A 9 -44.02 -48.27 11.84
CA GLY A 9 -44.33 -47.03 12.56
C GLY A 9 -43.15 -46.22 13.11
N SER A 10 -41.94 -46.79 13.22
CA SER A 10 -40.79 -46.14 13.88
C SER A 10 -39.67 -45.69 12.92
N ALA A 11 -39.69 -46.08 11.66
CA ALA A 11 -38.62 -45.77 10.71
C ALA A 11 -38.76 -44.39 10.03
N ASN A 12 -39.92 -43.73 10.14
CA ASN A 12 -40.25 -42.57 9.31
C ASN A 12 -39.84 -41.21 9.92
N SER A 13 -39.62 -41.11 11.23
CA SER A 13 -39.27 -39.84 11.89
C SER A 13 -37.80 -39.45 11.72
N GLY A 14 -36.89 -40.41 11.52
CA GLY A 14 -35.49 -40.16 11.17
C GLY A 14 -35.28 -39.95 9.67
N MET A 15 -36.15 -40.51 8.83
CA MET A 15 -36.05 -40.45 7.38
C MET A 15 -36.53 -39.11 6.81
N LEU A 16 -37.53 -38.47 7.44
CA LEU A 16 -38.02 -37.18 6.97
C LEU A 16 -37.00 -36.04 7.16
N ASN A 17 -36.10 -36.14 8.15
CA ASN A 17 -35.20 -35.04 8.51
C ASN A 17 -33.95 -34.92 7.62
N TRP A 18 -33.50 -36.01 6.98
CA TRP A 18 -32.29 -35.96 6.16
C TRP A 18 -32.54 -35.37 4.76
N GLU A 19 -33.76 -35.49 4.22
CA GLU A 19 -34.13 -34.88 2.94
C GLU A 19 -34.06 -33.34 3.02
N TRP A 20 -34.63 -32.77 4.09
CA TRP A 20 -34.55 -31.34 4.35
C TRP A 20 -33.11 -30.86 4.56
N LEU A 21 -32.27 -31.69 5.18
CA LEU A 21 -30.85 -31.39 5.36
C LEU A 21 -30.12 -31.32 4.01
N GLN A 22 -30.40 -32.24 3.08
CA GLN A 22 -29.80 -32.23 1.74
C GLN A 22 -30.22 -30.99 0.93
N VAL A 23 -31.49 -30.59 1.02
CA VAL A 23 -31.98 -29.36 0.37
C VAL A 23 -31.28 -28.12 0.94
N LEU A 24 -31.13 -28.04 2.26
CA LEU A 24 -30.39 -26.94 2.92
C LEU A 24 -28.92 -26.91 2.52
N ILE A 25 -28.28 -28.07 2.39
CA ILE A 25 -26.90 -28.19 1.91
C ILE A 25 -26.80 -27.65 0.48
N VAL A 26 -27.65 -28.13 -0.44
CA VAL A 26 -27.67 -27.65 -1.84
C VAL A 26 -27.82 -26.13 -1.90
N ILE A 27 -28.80 -25.56 -1.21
CA ILE A 27 -29.03 -24.11 -1.17
C ILE A 27 -27.77 -23.37 -0.69
N SER A 28 -27.14 -23.87 0.39
CA SER A 28 -25.93 -23.26 0.95
C SER A 28 -24.75 -23.30 -0.03
N TYR A 29 -24.54 -24.43 -0.70
CA TYR A 29 -23.45 -24.63 -1.65
C TYR A 29 -23.60 -23.79 -2.93
N TYR A 30 -24.80 -23.37 -3.32
CA TYR A 30 -25.01 -22.41 -4.42
C TYR A 30 -25.08 -20.94 -3.95
N ALA A 31 -25.49 -20.69 -2.71
CA ALA A 31 -25.56 -19.34 -2.13
C ALA A 31 -24.17 -18.76 -1.81
N ILE A 32 -23.25 -19.56 -1.28
CA ILE A 32 -21.87 -19.13 -0.99
C ILE A 32 -21.14 -18.61 -2.24
N PRO A 33 -21.04 -19.36 -3.35
CA PRO A 33 -20.35 -18.89 -4.56
C PRO A 33 -21.03 -17.68 -5.20
N THR A 34 -22.37 -17.58 -5.15
CA THR A 34 -23.07 -16.41 -5.68
C THR A 34 -22.76 -15.14 -4.89
N MET A 35 -22.68 -15.21 -3.55
CA MET A 35 -22.24 -14.09 -2.71
C MET A 35 -20.77 -13.70 -2.96
N LEU A 36 -19.90 -14.68 -3.20
CA LEU A 36 -18.50 -14.45 -3.55
C LEU A 36 -18.38 -13.70 -4.89
N VAL A 37 -19.07 -14.17 -5.94
CA VAL A 37 -19.08 -13.52 -7.26
C VAL A 37 -19.69 -12.12 -7.17
N TYR A 38 -20.76 -11.92 -6.41
CA TYR A 38 -21.34 -10.59 -6.16
C TYR A 38 -20.33 -9.63 -5.51
N SER A 39 -19.54 -10.12 -4.56
CA SER A 39 -18.51 -9.34 -3.86
C SER A 39 -17.37 -8.93 -4.78
N LEU A 40 -16.98 -9.81 -5.73
CA LEU A 40 -16.01 -9.50 -6.78
C LEU A 40 -16.55 -8.48 -7.79
N TYR A 41 -17.81 -8.65 -8.23
CA TYR A 41 -18.46 -7.75 -9.17
C TYR A 41 -18.63 -6.33 -8.61
N LYS A 42 -18.87 -6.21 -7.30
CA LYS A 42 -19.06 -4.91 -6.63
C LYS A 42 -17.75 -4.13 -6.38
N GLY A 43 -16.61 -4.62 -6.89
CA GLY A 43 -15.36 -3.86 -6.88
C GLY A 43 -14.77 -3.64 -5.49
N ARG A 44 -15.04 -4.52 -4.52
CA ARG A 44 -14.22 -4.54 -3.31
C ARG A 44 -12.80 -4.95 -3.74
N ASP A 45 -11.80 -4.18 -3.33
CA ASP A 45 -10.38 -4.52 -3.50
C ASP A 45 -10.03 -5.76 -2.66
N ILE A 46 -10.48 -6.91 -3.16
CA ILE A 46 -10.27 -8.19 -2.50
C ILE A 46 -8.99 -8.78 -3.11
N PRO A 47 -7.90 -8.87 -2.32
CA PRO A 47 -6.69 -9.52 -2.79
C PRO A 47 -6.99 -11.01 -3.09
N PHE A 48 -6.34 -11.57 -4.12
CA PHE A 48 -6.47 -12.98 -4.52
C PHE A 48 -7.82 -13.41 -5.14
N GLN A 49 -8.37 -12.62 -6.06
CA GLN A 49 -9.63 -12.91 -6.78
C GLN A 49 -9.69 -14.32 -7.41
N TRP A 50 -8.56 -14.82 -7.92
CA TRP A 50 -8.46 -16.17 -8.49
C TRP A 50 -8.82 -17.28 -7.49
N MET A 51 -8.49 -17.08 -6.20
CA MET A 51 -8.76 -18.06 -5.15
C MET A 51 -10.26 -18.15 -4.86
N PHE A 52 -10.98 -17.03 -4.93
CA PHE A 52 -12.43 -17.00 -4.80
C PHE A 52 -13.13 -17.72 -5.96
N LEU A 53 -12.59 -17.63 -7.17
CA LEU A 53 -13.12 -18.37 -8.32
C LEU A 53 -12.92 -19.89 -8.14
N VAL A 54 -11.74 -20.31 -7.68
CA VAL A 54 -11.46 -21.74 -7.41
C VAL A 54 -12.32 -22.28 -6.28
N PHE A 55 -12.45 -21.56 -5.17
CA PHE A 55 -13.35 -21.93 -4.07
C PHE A 55 -14.82 -21.95 -4.50
N GLY A 56 -15.25 -20.96 -5.28
CA GLY A 56 -16.61 -20.90 -5.80
C GLY A 56 -16.94 -22.08 -6.71
N ALA A 57 -16.04 -22.41 -7.65
CA ALA A 57 -16.17 -23.58 -8.50
C ALA A 57 -16.21 -24.89 -7.70
N PHE A 58 -15.42 -24.99 -6.63
CA PHE A 58 -15.44 -26.13 -5.72
C PHE A 58 -16.79 -26.29 -5.01
N PHE A 59 -17.35 -25.22 -4.44
CA PHE A 59 -18.67 -25.27 -3.81
C PHE A 59 -19.76 -25.68 -4.82
N VAL A 60 -19.74 -25.14 -6.05
CA VAL A 60 -20.68 -25.55 -7.09
C VAL A 60 -20.55 -27.04 -7.41
N ALA A 61 -19.33 -27.56 -7.55
CA ALA A 61 -19.09 -28.97 -7.82
C ALA A 61 -19.61 -29.88 -6.69
N CYS A 62 -19.35 -29.54 -5.43
CA CYS A 62 -19.87 -30.28 -4.28
C CYS A 62 -21.40 -30.19 -4.16
N GLY A 63 -22.00 -29.02 -4.35
CA GLY A 63 -23.46 -28.88 -4.36
C GLY A 63 -24.12 -29.76 -5.42
N THR A 64 -23.51 -29.86 -6.60
CA THR A 64 -23.97 -30.74 -7.68
C THR A 64 -23.97 -32.21 -7.26
N THR A 65 -22.98 -32.66 -6.47
CA THR A 65 -22.97 -34.04 -5.95
C THR A 65 -24.11 -34.35 -4.98
N HIS A 66 -24.54 -33.37 -4.18
CA HIS A 66 -25.70 -33.51 -3.28
C HIS A 66 -27.03 -33.55 -4.03
N VAL A 67 -27.19 -32.72 -5.07
CA VAL A 67 -28.37 -32.77 -5.96
C VAL A 67 -28.49 -34.15 -6.59
N ILE A 68 -27.37 -34.69 -7.09
CA ILE A 68 -27.31 -36.02 -7.69
C ILE A 68 -27.65 -37.11 -6.67
N GLN A 69 -27.17 -37.01 -5.43
CA GLN A 69 -27.50 -37.98 -4.37
C GLN A 69 -28.98 -37.97 -3.99
N THR A 70 -29.59 -36.80 -3.83
CA THR A 70 -31.04 -36.66 -3.58
C THR A 70 -31.86 -37.26 -4.73
N TRP A 71 -31.41 -37.08 -5.96
CA TRP A 71 -32.03 -37.69 -7.15
C TRP A 71 -31.92 -39.22 -7.16
N TYR A 72 -30.82 -39.79 -6.66
CA TYR A 72 -30.58 -41.23 -6.62
C TYR A 72 -31.32 -41.99 -5.51
N LEU A 73 -31.86 -41.32 -4.49
CA LEU A 73 -32.74 -41.98 -3.51
C LEU A 73 -34.01 -42.58 -4.12
N TRP A 74 -34.35 -42.15 -5.33
CA TRP A 74 -35.43 -42.71 -6.13
C TRP A 74 -35.00 -43.90 -7.01
N PHE A 75 -33.70 -44.19 -7.20
CA PHE A 75 -33.18 -45.28 -8.08
C PHE A 75 -31.84 -45.89 -7.58
N PRO A 76 -31.78 -47.18 -7.17
CA PRO A 76 -30.64 -47.70 -6.40
C PRO A 76 -29.41 -48.18 -7.22
N GLU A 77 -28.23 -47.88 -6.66
CA GLU A 77 -26.85 -48.40 -6.85
C GLU A 77 -26.27 -48.45 -8.29
N SER A 78 -25.64 -47.35 -8.70
CA SER A 78 -24.74 -47.30 -9.86
C SER A 78 -23.29 -47.00 -9.45
N LEU A 79 -22.34 -47.51 -10.23
CA LEU A 79 -20.88 -47.27 -10.13
C LEU A 79 -20.53 -45.76 -10.04
N VAL A 80 -21.42 -44.91 -10.53
CA VAL A 80 -21.36 -43.44 -10.46
C VAL A 80 -21.37 -42.94 -9.01
N SER A 81 -22.11 -43.57 -8.10
CA SER A 81 -22.16 -43.19 -6.67
C SER A 81 -20.80 -43.39 -5.99
N GLN A 82 -20.11 -44.49 -6.30
CA GLN A 82 -18.78 -44.78 -5.77
C GLN A 82 -17.73 -43.82 -6.35
N PHE A 83 -17.81 -43.52 -7.65
CA PHE A 83 -16.94 -42.54 -8.30
C PHE A 83 -17.11 -41.14 -7.71
N MET A 84 -18.35 -40.74 -7.42
CA MET A 84 -18.63 -39.42 -6.85
C MET A 84 -18.07 -39.27 -5.43
N LYS A 85 -18.17 -40.32 -4.60
CA LYS A 85 -17.54 -40.36 -3.28
C LYS A 85 -16.01 -40.24 -3.35
N ALA A 86 -15.39 -40.86 -4.36
CA ALA A 86 -13.95 -40.76 -4.58
C ALA A 86 -13.54 -39.32 -4.96
N ILE A 87 -14.32 -38.64 -5.81
CA ILE A 87 -14.10 -37.23 -6.14
C ILE A 87 -14.23 -36.37 -4.88
N THR A 88 -15.29 -36.53 -4.09
CA THR A 88 -15.47 -35.75 -2.85
C THR A 88 -14.30 -35.95 -1.88
N ALA A 89 -13.83 -37.19 -1.70
CA ALA A 89 -12.67 -37.48 -0.87
C ALA A 89 -11.38 -36.84 -1.40
N PHE A 90 -11.16 -36.90 -2.72
CA PHE A 90 -10.01 -36.26 -3.36
C PHE A 90 -10.02 -34.75 -3.16
N VAL A 91 -11.18 -34.10 -3.33
CA VAL A 91 -11.26 -32.64 -3.23
C VAL A 91 -11.23 -32.16 -1.78
N ALA A 92 -11.81 -32.92 -0.84
CA ALA A 92 -11.63 -32.67 0.59
C ALA A 92 -10.14 -32.76 0.98
N GLY A 93 -9.43 -33.78 0.48
CA GLY A 93 -7.98 -33.93 0.68
C GLY A 93 -7.16 -32.80 0.07
N SER A 94 -7.46 -32.41 -1.17
CA SER A 94 -6.76 -31.31 -1.83
C SER A 94 -6.99 -29.97 -1.13
N SER A 95 -8.18 -29.74 -0.59
CA SER A 95 -8.50 -28.55 0.21
C SER A 95 -7.65 -28.47 1.49
N VAL A 96 -7.43 -29.60 2.17
CA VAL A 96 -6.54 -29.67 3.34
C VAL A 96 -5.10 -29.37 2.94
N LEU A 97 -4.59 -29.95 1.84
CA LEU A 97 -3.23 -29.65 1.34
C LEU A 97 -3.06 -28.17 0.98
N LEU A 98 -4.07 -27.59 0.32
CA LEU A 98 -4.07 -26.18 -0.05
C LEU A 98 -4.04 -25.30 1.21
N LEU A 99 -4.87 -25.60 2.21
CA LEU A 99 -4.89 -24.89 3.49
C LEU A 99 -3.56 -25.01 4.24
N LEU A 100 -2.95 -26.20 4.28
CA LEU A 100 -1.63 -26.39 4.89
C LEU A 100 -0.55 -25.57 4.17
N THR A 101 -0.68 -25.41 2.85
CA THR A 101 0.25 -24.60 2.05
C THR A 101 0.02 -23.10 2.24
N LEU A 102 -1.23 -22.65 2.39
CA LEU A 102 -1.57 -21.23 2.58
C LEU A 102 -1.42 -20.74 4.03
N MET A 103 -1.60 -21.60 5.03
CA MET A 103 -1.45 -21.26 6.45
C MET A 103 -0.13 -20.53 6.77
N PRO A 104 1.06 -20.97 6.30
CA PRO A 104 2.29 -20.25 6.57
C PRO A 104 2.29 -18.84 5.94
N PHE A 105 1.66 -18.63 4.79
CA PHE A 105 1.55 -17.30 4.17
C PHE A 105 0.62 -16.37 4.95
N ALA A 106 -0.50 -16.88 5.44
CA ALA A 106 -1.44 -16.10 6.25
C ALA A 106 -0.81 -15.64 7.58
N LEU A 107 0.04 -16.48 8.18
CA LEU A 107 0.76 -16.16 9.41
C LEU A 107 1.99 -15.26 9.19
N ALA A 108 2.54 -15.21 7.98
CA ALA A 108 3.65 -14.33 7.63
C ALA A 108 3.21 -12.86 7.40
N LEU A 109 1.90 -12.62 7.20
CA LEU A 109 1.38 -11.27 7.08
C LEU A 109 1.52 -10.53 8.42
N PRO A 110 2.12 -9.33 8.43
CA PRO A 110 2.24 -8.55 9.65
C PRO A 110 0.85 -8.19 10.17
N SER A 111 0.67 -8.26 11.50
CA SER A 111 -0.62 -7.99 12.11
C SER A 111 -1.07 -6.54 11.83
N PRO A 112 -2.38 -6.27 11.71
CA PRO A 112 -2.88 -4.92 11.50
C PRO A 112 -2.36 -3.89 12.52
N ALA A 113 -2.25 -4.31 13.79
CA ALA A 113 -1.68 -3.47 14.86
C ALA A 113 -0.20 -3.12 14.62
N ARG A 114 0.60 -4.03 14.02
CA ARG A 114 1.98 -3.75 13.66
C ARG A 114 2.06 -2.79 12.47
N LEU A 115 1.18 -2.91 11.48
CA LEU A 115 1.11 -1.93 10.37
C LEU A 115 0.76 -0.54 10.90
N GLU A 116 -0.23 -0.44 11.78
CA GLU A 116 -0.65 0.83 12.37
C GLU A 116 0.47 1.48 13.18
N ALA A 117 1.19 0.69 13.98
CA ALA A 117 2.36 1.18 14.73
C ALA A 117 3.47 1.69 13.79
N VAL A 118 3.75 0.99 12.69
CA VAL A 118 4.74 1.42 11.69
C VAL A 118 4.28 2.67 10.96
N ASN A 119 3.00 2.77 10.59
CA ASN A 119 2.44 3.96 9.96
C ASN A 119 2.54 5.18 10.88
N LEU A 120 2.18 5.03 12.16
CA LEU A 120 2.30 6.12 13.13
C LEU A 120 3.76 6.55 13.33
N ALA A 121 4.70 5.59 13.40
CA ALA A 121 6.11 5.90 13.46
C ALA A 121 6.60 6.65 12.21
N LEU A 122 6.14 6.25 11.02
CA LEU A 122 6.47 6.89 9.76
C LEU A 122 5.89 8.31 9.66
N GLU A 123 4.65 8.51 10.11
CA GLU A 123 4.01 9.83 10.17
C GLU A 123 4.79 10.79 11.09
N ASN A 124 5.26 10.30 12.24
CA ASN A 124 6.11 11.09 13.14
C ASN A 124 7.44 11.46 12.49
N GLU A 125 8.12 10.50 11.83
CA GLU A 125 9.38 10.77 11.14
C GLU A 125 9.20 11.80 10.01
N ILE A 126 8.12 11.70 9.23
CA ILE A 126 7.80 12.69 8.18
C ILE A 126 7.55 14.07 8.79
N ALA A 127 6.84 14.15 9.91
CA ALA A 127 6.58 15.40 10.59
C ALA A 127 7.87 16.06 11.11
N GLU A 128 8.80 15.28 11.66
CA GLU A 128 10.11 15.77 12.10
C GLU A 128 10.98 16.23 10.92
N ARG A 129 11.05 15.43 9.85
CA ARG A 129 11.80 15.78 8.64
C ARG A 129 11.30 17.09 8.03
N ARG A 130 9.98 17.26 7.91
CA ARG A 130 9.39 18.51 7.40
C ARG A 130 9.75 19.73 8.24
N LYS A 131 9.74 19.61 9.57
CA LYS A 131 10.17 20.71 10.47
C LYS A 131 11.63 21.08 10.26
N ALA A 132 12.50 20.09 10.08
CA ALA A 132 13.91 20.32 9.80
C ALA A 132 14.11 20.99 8.43
N GLU A 133 13.40 20.53 7.40
CA GLU A 133 13.41 21.13 6.06
C GLU A 133 12.96 22.59 6.06
N THR A 134 11.89 22.92 6.78
CA THR A 134 11.43 24.31 6.92
C THR A 134 12.44 25.17 7.65
N ALA A 135 13.05 24.67 8.73
CA ALA A 135 14.09 25.41 9.45
C ALA A 135 15.33 25.65 8.59
N ILE A 136 15.73 24.68 7.77
CA ILE A 136 16.83 24.82 6.81
C ILE A 136 16.49 25.88 5.75
N ALA A 137 15.27 25.88 5.22
CA ALA A 137 14.82 26.87 4.24
C ALA A 137 14.84 28.30 4.81
N GLU A 138 14.33 28.50 6.02
CA GLU A 138 14.36 29.80 6.70
C GLU A 138 15.80 30.27 6.95
N LEU A 139 16.68 29.37 7.41
CA LEU A 139 18.09 29.69 7.61
C LEU A 139 18.80 30.04 6.30
N ALA A 140 18.49 29.33 5.21
CA ALA A 140 19.06 29.61 3.90
C ALA A 140 18.67 31.02 3.42
N GLU A 141 17.41 31.42 3.58
CA GLU A 141 16.94 32.76 3.24
C GLU A 141 17.67 33.85 4.05
N VAL A 142 17.77 33.66 5.37
CA VAL A 142 18.48 34.61 6.25
C VAL A 142 19.96 34.73 5.88
N LEU A 143 20.61 33.61 5.55
CA LEU A 143 22.01 33.60 5.14
C LEU A 143 22.17 34.33 3.81
N GLU A 144 21.29 34.10 2.84
CA GLU A 144 21.33 34.77 1.56
C GLU A 144 21.16 36.29 1.71
N GLN A 145 20.19 36.73 2.52
CA GLN A 145 20.01 38.16 2.85
C GLN A 145 21.27 38.76 3.49
N ARG A 146 21.91 38.05 4.42
CA ARG A 146 23.17 38.51 5.06
C ARG A 146 24.32 38.58 4.06
N VAL A 147 24.44 37.61 3.17
CA VAL A 147 25.45 37.59 2.11
C VAL A 147 25.24 38.77 1.19
N GLN A 148 24.02 38.99 0.68
CA GLN A 148 23.70 40.13 -0.18
C GLN A 148 23.99 41.47 0.51
N ALA A 149 23.60 41.62 1.78
CA ALA A 149 23.86 42.84 2.55
C ALA A 149 25.37 43.11 2.72
N ARG A 150 26.16 42.07 3.03
CA ARG A 150 27.63 42.20 3.16
C ARG A 150 28.28 42.50 1.81
N THR A 151 27.88 41.81 0.75
CA THR A 151 28.38 42.05 -0.61
C THR A 151 28.05 43.47 -1.07
N GLY A 152 26.86 43.97 -0.77
CA GLY A 152 26.46 45.35 -1.05
C GLY A 152 27.30 46.37 -0.29
N LYS A 153 27.53 46.17 1.02
CA LYS A 153 28.42 47.03 1.83
C LYS A 153 29.84 47.02 1.30
N LEU A 154 30.37 45.84 0.98
CA LEU A 154 31.74 45.68 0.48
C LEU A 154 31.91 46.35 -0.89
N SER A 155 30.93 46.20 -1.78
CA SER A 155 30.92 46.85 -3.09
C SER A 155 30.92 48.38 -2.98
N ARG A 156 30.10 48.95 -2.07
CA ARG A 156 30.09 50.40 -1.81
C ARG A 156 31.43 50.90 -1.26
N ALA A 157 32.00 50.19 -0.28
CA ALA A 157 33.30 50.54 0.29
C ALA A 157 34.41 50.45 -0.77
N ASN A 158 34.38 49.42 -1.62
CA ASN A 158 35.34 49.26 -2.70
C ASN A 158 35.24 50.41 -3.71
N ASN A 159 34.02 50.74 -4.17
CA ASN A 159 33.80 51.88 -5.08
C ASN A 159 34.26 53.21 -4.47
N TYR A 160 34.02 53.41 -3.17
CA TYR A 160 34.51 54.59 -2.45
C TYR A 160 36.04 54.65 -2.43
N LEU A 161 36.71 53.54 -2.07
CA LEU A 161 38.17 53.46 -2.05
C LEU A 161 38.77 53.68 -3.44
N ILE A 162 38.18 53.13 -4.50
CA ILE A 162 38.60 53.36 -5.88
C ILE A 162 38.54 54.86 -6.20
N LYS A 163 37.44 55.54 -5.83
CA LYS A 163 37.29 56.99 -6.04
C LYS A 163 38.35 57.78 -5.26
N GLU A 164 38.59 57.44 -4.00
CA GLU A 164 39.59 58.13 -3.19
C GLU A 164 41.02 57.93 -3.74
N VAL A 165 41.36 56.73 -4.20
CA VAL A 165 42.64 56.45 -4.86
C VAL A 165 42.79 57.29 -6.13
N PHE A 166 41.73 57.43 -6.92
CA PHE A 166 41.75 58.26 -8.13
C PHE A 166 41.99 59.74 -7.80
N GLU A 167 41.27 60.30 -6.84
CA GLU A 167 41.44 61.69 -6.39
C GLU A 167 42.85 61.94 -5.84
N ARG A 168 43.37 61.05 -4.99
CA ARG A 168 44.75 61.13 -4.47
C ARG A 168 45.78 61.11 -5.59
N LYS A 169 45.58 60.27 -6.62
CA LYS A 169 46.48 60.19 -7.79
C LYS A 169 46.45 61.48 -8.61
N LYS A 170 45.28 62.12 -8.75
CA LYS A 170 45.12 63.40 -9.45
C LYS A 170 45.80 64.55 -8.68
N ALA A 171 45.55 64.65 -7.37
CA ALA A 171 46.17 65.65 -6.51
C ALA A 171 47.70 65.52 -6.50
N LYS A 172 48.22 64.29 -6.40
CA LYS A 172 49.67 64.02 -6.46
C LYS A 172 50.29 64.48 -7.78
N LYS A 173 49.63 64.22 -8.92
CA LYS A 173 50.10 64.71 -10.24
C LYS A 173 50.11 66.22 -10.34
N ALA A 174 49.04 66.89 -9.88
CA ALA A 174 48.96 68.35 -9.89
C ALA A 174 50.05 68.99 -9.01
N LEU A 175 50.31 68.42 -7.83
CA LEU A 175 51.38 68.87 -6.94
C LEU A 175 52.75 68.72 -7.61
N GLN A 176 53.05 67.56 -8.20
CA GLN A 176 54.30 67.33 -8.95
C GLN A 176 54.49 68.33 -10.09
N GLN A 177 53.41 68.67 -10.81
CA GLN A 177 53.46 69.65 -11.88
C GLN A 177 53.76 71.06 -11.34
N SER A 178 53.09 71.48 -10.28
CA SER A 178 53.37 72.78 -9.63
C SER A 178 54.78 72.88 -9.06
N GLU A 179 55.32 71.79 -8.50
CA GLU A 179 56.70 71.73 -7.99
C GLU A 179 57.71 71.86 -9.14
N LEU A 180 57.44 71.21 -10.27
CA LEU A 180 58.23 71.35 -11.50
C LEU A 180 58.21 72.79 -12.02
N GLU A 181 57.03 73.41 -12.10
CA GLU A 181 56.89 74.80 -12.53
C GLU A 181 57.66 75.77 -11.61
N LEU A 182 57.56 75.60 -10.29
CA LEU A 182 58.31 76.39 -9.32
C LEU A 182 59.83 76.20 -9.46
N ARG A 183 60.28 74.96 -9.67
CA ARG A 183 61.72 74.66 -9.92
C ARG A 183 62.24 75.25 -11.22
N ILE A 184 61.41 75.37 -12.24
CA ILE A 184 61.77 76.02 -13.50
C ILE A 184 61.90 77.52 -13.26
N LYS A 185 60.88 78.16 -12.67
CA LYS A 185 60.90 79.60 -12.35
C LYS A 185 62.05 80.00 -11.44
N ALA A 186 62.38 79.19 -10.42
CA ALA A 186 63.52 79.45 -9.54
C ALA A 186 64.85 79.43 -10.30
N ARG A 187 65.01 78.54 -11.29
CA ARG A 187 66.20 78.46 -12.16
C ARG A 187 66.30 79.61 -13.16
N GLU A 188 65.19 80.26 -13.51
CA GLU A 188 65.17 81.43 -14.40
C GLU A 188 65.51 82.74 -13.67
N LEU A 189 65.46 82.75 -12.34
CA LEU A 189 65.73 83.92 -11.49
C LEU A 189 67.16 83.97 -10.93
N GLU A 190 67.93 82.89 -11.11
CA GLU A 190 69.38 82.80 -10.83
C GLU A 190 70.22 83.18 -12.07
#